data_AF-A0A556R9Y7-F1
#
_entry.id   AF-A0A556R9Y7-F1
#
_cell.length_a   1.000
_cell.length_b   1.000
_cell.length_c   1.000
_cell.angle_alpha   90.00
_cell.angle_beta   90.00
_cell.angle_gamma   90.00
#
_symmetry.space_group_name_H-M   'P 1'
#
loop_
_entity.id
_entity.type
_entity.pdbx_description
1 polymer ?
#
loop_
_entity_poly.entity_id
_entity_poly.type
_entity_poly.pdbx_seq_one_letter_code
_entity_poly.pdbx_strand_id
1 'polypeptide(L)'
;MTNDIQNRAMLFSKYVGAELKGAIASHGYSQGKVADALGHARSAMSNWLNAKPPIDVAVANKICDYIGMDITVVISRAKQRVIEDLGPYPPLTVDPSQLPDDEKVAYVLNKIKAGDQALAAMNDPNKEKEAEGGDGR
;
A
#
# COMPACT_ATOMS: atom_id res chain seq x y z
N MET A 1 -5.44 17.25 -7.64
CA MET A 1 -4.25 16.37 -7.56
C MET A 1 -3.55 16.44 -6.20
N THR A 2 -3.29 17.63 -5.63
CA THR A 2 -2.65 17.77 -4.29
C THR A 2 -3.39 17.05 -3.16
N ASN A 3 -4.72 16.95 -3.24
CA ASN A 3 -5.55 16.29 -2.23
C ASN A 3 -5.42 14.76 -2.25
N ASP A 4 -5.14 14.15 -3.41
CA ASP A 4 -5.06 12.68 -3.53
C ASP A 4 -3.78 12.13 -2.90
N ILE A 5 -2.63 12.77 -3.15
CA ILE A 5 -1.34 12.38 -2.54
C ILE A 5 -1.42 12.53 -1.01
N GLN A 6 -2.00 13.61 -0.51
CA GLN A 6 -2.19 13.81 0.93
C GLN A 6 -3.15 12.77 1.52
N ASN A 7 -4.26 12.47 0.84
CA ASN A 7 -5.19 11.44 1.28
C ASN A 7 -4.55 10.04 1.32
N ARG A 8 -3.79 9.66 0.29
CA ARG A 8 -2.99 8.43 0.26
C ARG A 8 -2.00 8.37 1.42
N ALA A 9 -1.29 9.46 1.71
CA ALA A 9 -0.33 9.52 2.82
C ALA A 9 -1.01 9.39 4.20
N MET A 10 -2.17 10.02 4.38
CA MET A 10 -2.97 9.89 5.62
C MET A 10 -3.49 8.45 5.80
N LEU A 11 -4.02 7.84 4.74
CA LEU A 11 -4.48 6.45 4.76
C LEU A 11 -3.35 5.47 5.01
N PHE A 12 -2.19 5.68 4.38
CA PHE A 12 -0.99 4.88 4.66
C PHE A 12 -0.61 4.95 6.13
N SER A 13 -0.53 6.15 6.70
CA SER A 13 -0.20 6.35 8.12
C SER A 13 -1.20 5.66 9.05
N LYS A 14 -2.50 5.75 8.73
CA LYS A 14 -3.57 5.03 9.43
C LYS A 14 -3.37 3.52 9.38
N TYR A 15 -3.04 2.97 8.22
CA TYR A 15 -2.84 1.53 8.08
C TYR A 15 -1.55 1.04 8.74
N VAL A 16 -0.46 1.81 8.71
CA VAL A 16 0.74 1.48 9.50
C VAL A 16 0.40 1.35 10.99
N GLY A 17 -0.34 2.31 11.55
CA GLY A 17 -0.77 2.25 12.95
C GLY A 17 -1.66 1.03 13.25
N ALA A 18 -2.61 0.72 12.35
CA ALA A 18 -3.49 -0.43 12.50
C ALA A 18 -2.74 -1.77 12.40
N GLU A 19 -1.81 -1.92 11.45
CA GLU A 19 -0.99 -3.12 11.29
C GLU A 19 -0.08 -3.33 12.49
N LEU A 20 0.59 -2.27 13.00
CA LEU A 20 1.40 -2.35 14.22
C LEU A 20 0.55 -2.75 15.43
N LYS A 21 -0.65 -2.19 15.56
CA LYS A 21 -1.57 -2.53 16.65
C LYS A 21 -1.97 -4.00 16.62
N GLY A 22 -2.29 -4.53 15.43
CA GLY A 22 -2.56 -5.95 15.22
C GLY A 22 -1.35 -6.83 15.53
N ALA A 23 -0.16 -6.43 15.02
CA ALA A 23 1.08 -7.15 15.21
C ALA A 23 1.51 -7.27 16.68
N ILE A 24 1.38 -6.18 17.45
CA ILE A 24 1.63 -6.18 18.90
C ILE A 24 0.77 -7.24 19.60
N ALA A 25 -0.53 -7.26 19.30
CA ALA A 25 -1.47 -8.19 19.91
C ALA A 25 -1.21 -9.65 19.48
N SER A 26 -0.97 -9.90 18.19
CA SER A 26 -0.73 -11.26 17.67
C SER A 26 0.56 -11.89 18.21
N HIS A 27 1.55 -11.08 18.56
CA HIS A 27 2.79 -11.55 19.19
C HIS A 27 2.68 -11.62 20.73
N GLY A 28 1.49 -11.42 21.31
CA GLY A 28 1.25 -11.59 22.75
C GLY A 28 1.69 -10.40 23.61
N TYR A 29 1.89 -9.22 23.03
CA TYR A 29 2.24 -8.01 23.76
C TYR A 29 1.02 -7.10 23.94
N SER A 30 1.03 -6.32 25.02
CA SER A 30 0.12 -5.18 25.18
C SER A 30 0.82 -3.90 24.72
N GLN A 31 0.05 -2.92 24.21
CA GLN A 31 0.60 -1.62 23.83
C GLN A 31 1.33 -0.93 24.98
N GLY A 32 0.79 -1.04 26.19
CA GLY A 32 1.41 -0.49 27.39
C GLY A 32 2.78 -1.11 27.68
N LYS A 33 2.89 -2.44 27.57
CA LYS A 33 4.16 -3.16 27.76
C LYS A 33 5.21 -2.72 26.73
N VAL A 34 4.83 -2.58 25.47
CA VAL A 34 5.74 -2.10 24.42
C VAL A 34 6.16 -0.65 24.69
N ALA A 35 5.22 0.21 25.08
CA ALA A 35 5.51 1.61 25.40
C ALA A 35 6.52 1.73 26.56
N ASP A 36 6.26 0.99 27.65
CA ASP A 36 7.12 0.98 28.83
C ASP A 36 8.53 0.45 28.48
N ALA A 37 8.61 -0.63 27.68
CA ALA A 37 9.88 -1.21 27.26
C ALA A 37 10.71 -0.29 26.37
N LEU A 38 10.06 0.54 25.54
CA LEU A 38 10.74 1.48 24.64
C LEU A 38 10.93 2.88 25.28
N GLY A 39 10.54 3.07 26.54
CA GLY A 39 10.69 4.35 27.25
C GLY A 39 9.75 5.45 26.74
N HIS A 40 8.58 5.08 26.22
CA HIS A 40 7.58 6.01 25.71
C HIS A 40 6.33 6.05 26.59
N ALA A 41 5.65 7.20 26.63
CA ALA A 41 4.37 7.32 27.30
C ALA A 41 3.32 6.39 26.64
N ARG A 42 2.54 5.68 27.45
CA ARG A 42 1.46 4.79 26.95
C ARG A 42 0.42 5.53 26.11
N SER A 43 0.14 6.79 26.46
CA SER A 43 -0.75 7.67 25.68
C SER A 43 -0.16 7.98 24.30
N ALA A 44 1.15 8.22 24.21
CA ALA A 44 1.84 8.43 22.93
C ALA A 44 1.77 7.17 22.05
N MET A 45 2.02 5.98 22.62
CA MET A 45 1.86 4.71 21.91
C MET A 45 0.45 4.54 21.34
N SER A 46 -0.59 4.75 22.16
CA SER A 46 -1.98 4.68 21.69
C SER A 46 -2.24 5.68 20.57
N ASN A 47 -1.78 6.93 20.73
CA ASN A 47 -1.96 8.00 19.75
C ASN A 47 -1.32 7.66 18.40
N TRP A 48 -0.07 7.17 18.40
CA TRP A 48 0.65 6.76 17.19
C TRP A 48 -0.03 5.61 16.47
N LEU A 49 -0.47 4.58 17.20
CA LEU A 49 -1.16 3.42 16.62
C LEU A 49 -2.53 3.77 16.02
N ASN A 50 -3.11 4.92 16.41
CA ASN A 50 -4.33 5.46 15.83
C ASN A 50 -4.06 6.62 14.82
N ALA A 51 -2.80 6.85 14.46
CA ALA A 51 -2.34 7.92 13.56
C ALA A 51 -2.71 9.35 14.00
N LYS A 52 -2.63 9.64 15.30
CA LYS A 52 -2.94 10.95 15.91
C LYS A 52 -1.85 11.40 16.90
N PRO A 53 -0.63 11.76 16.48
CA PRO A 53 -0.16 11.98 15.10
C PRO A 53 0.33 10.68 14.42
N PRO A 54 0.68 10.72 13.11
CA PRO A 54 1.39 9.62 12.47
C PRO A 54 2.63 9.20 13.26
N ILE A 55 2.88 7.90 13.30
CA ILE A 55 4.06 7.34 13.96
C ILE A 55 5.32 7.68 13.17
N ASP A 56 6.39 8.05 13.88
CA ASP A 56 7.71 8.19 13.28
C ASP A 56 8.25 6.80 12.85
N VAL A 57 8.93 6.75 11.70
CA VAL A 57 9.39 5.47 11.13
C VAL A 57 10.42 4.77 12.03
N ALA A 58 11.27 5.51 12.74
CA ALA A 58 12.23 4.92 13.65
C ALA A 58 11.54 4.32 14.89
N VAL A 59 10.46 4.96 15.35
CA VAL A 59 9.63 4.41 16.45
C VAL A 59 8.90 3.15 15.98
N ALA A 60 8.32 3.16 14.77
CA ALA A 60 7.70 1.98 14.18
C ALA A 60 8.70 0.81 14.06
N ASN A 61 9.94 1.08 13.63
CA ASN A 61 10.99 0.07 13.54
C ASN A 61 11.32 -0.52 14.92
N LYS A 62 11.52 0.32 15.94
CA LYS A 62 11.78 -0.14 17.30
C LYS A 62 10.68 -1.02 17.87
N ILE A 63 9.41 -0.72 17.56
CA ILE A 63 8.27 -1.58 17.92
C ILE A 63 8.41 -2.95 17.26
N CYS A 64 8.69 -2.96 15.94
CA CYS A 64 8.85 -4.19 15.16
C CYS A 64 10.02 -5.04 15.70
N ASP A 65 11.18 -4.44 15.94
CA ASP A 65 12.35 -5.10 16.52
C ASP A 65 12.03 -5.71 17.89
N TYR A 66 11.31 -4.97 18.75
CA TYR A 66 10.94 -5.44 20.08
C TYR A 66 9.97 -6.62 20.08
N ILE A 67 9.04 -6.69 19.11
CA ILE A 67 8.08 -7.79 18.99
C ILE A 67 8.59 -8.92 18.08
N GLY A 68 9.80 -8.83 17.52
CA GLY A 68 10.39 -9.85 16.66
C GLY A 68 9.79 -9.90 15.24
N MET A 69 9.37 -8.76 14.69
CA MET A 69 8.76 -8.64 13.38
C MET A 69 9.60 -7.75 12.46
N ASP A 70 9.66 -8.06 11.17
CA ASP A 70 10.28 -7.20 10.17
C ASP A 70 9.32 -6.06 9.77
N ILE A 71 9.79 -4.80 9.81
CA ILE A 71 9.01 -3.61 9.46
C ILE A 71 8.50 -3.64 8.01
N THR A 72 9.22 -4.31 7.09
CA THR A 72 8.84 -4.43 5.69
C THR A 72 7.48 -5.11 5.52
N VAL A 73 7.13 -6.03 6.43
CA VAL A 73 5.82 -6.70 6.42
C VAL A 73 4.71 -5.71 6.77
N VAL A 74 4.92 -4.88 7.80
CA VAL A 74 3.96 -3.82 8.21
C VAL A 74 3.74 -2.84 7.07
N ILE A 75 4.84 -2.35 6.48
CA ILE A 75 4.79 -1.38 5.37
C ILE A 75 4.10 -1.98 4.14
N SER A 76 4.42 -3.23 3.79
CA SER A 76 3.85 -3.89 2.61
C SER A 76 2.35 -4.10 2.76
N ARG A 77 1.89 -4.56 3.94
CA ARG A 77 0.45 -4.72 4.23
C ARG A 77 -0.28 -3.38 4.24
N ALA A 78 0.31 -2.35 4.86
CA ALA A 78 -0.28 -1.01 4.85
C ALA A 78 -0.39 -0.45 3.43
N LYS A 79 0.65 -0.61 2.59
CA LYS A 79 0.60 -0.23 1.17
C LYS A 79 -0.48 -0.97 0.40
N GLN A 80 -0.57 -2.29 0.60
CA GLN A 80 -1.57 -3.13 -0.05
C GLN A 80 -2.99 -2.64 0.25
N ARG A 81 -3.29 -2.31 1.51
CA ARG A 81 -4.58 -1.74 1.91
C ARG A 81 -4.87 -0.37 1.30
N VAL A 82 -3.86 0.48 1.15
CA VAL A 82 -4.03 1.75 0.40
C VAL A 82 -4.37 1.49 -1.06
N ILE A 83 -3.76 0.49 -1.68
CA ILE A 83 -4.04 0.11 -3.07
C ILE A 83 -5.45 -0.46 -3.22
N GLU A 84 -5.89 -1.26 -2.26
CA GLU A 84 -7.26 -1.80 -2.22
C GLU A 84 -8.30 -0.68 -2.13
N ASP A 85 -8.04 0.36 -1.33
CA ASP A 85 -8.98 1.46 -1.13
C ASP A 85 -8.95 2.53 -2.24
N LEU A 86 -7.76 2.89 -2.73
CA LEU A 86 -7.54 4.04 -3.61
C LEU A 86 -7.01 3.65 -5.00
N GLY A 87 -6.87 2.36 -5.26
CA GLY A 87 -6.26 1.85 -6.48
C GLY A 87 -4.72 1.95 -6.49
N PRO A 88 -4.09 1.42 -7.54
CA PRO A 88 -2.64 1.44 -7.71
C PRO A 88 -2.10 2.88 -7.65
N TYR A 89 -0.81 3.02 -7.37
CA TYR A 89 -0.18 4.33 -7.36
C TYR A 89 -0.42 5.01 -8.72
N PRO A 90 -0.94 6.26 -8.74
CA PRO A 90 -1.11 6.95 -10.01
C PRO A 90 0.24 7.00 -10.70
N PRO A 91 0.35 6.59 -11.99
CA PRO A 91 1.62 6.62 -12.69
C PRO A 91 2.20 8.03 -12.55
N LEU A 92 3.53 8.13 -12.35
CA LEU A 92 4.21 9.40 -12.46
C LEU A 92 3.73 10.02 -13.77
N THR A 93 3.03 11.15 -13.70
CA THR A 93 2.68 11.91 -14.90
C THR A 93 3.96 12.58 -15.34
N VAL A 94 4.80 11.79 -16.02
CA VAL A 94 5.97 12.32 -16.67
C VAL A 94 5.44 13.15 -17.82
N ASP A 95 5.75 14.44 -17.82
CA ASP A 95 5.51 15.30 -18.97
C ASP A 95 6.45 14.79 -20.09
N PRO A 96 5.91 14.18 -21.15
CA PRO A 96 6.75 13.64 -22.21
C PRO A 96 7.57 14.71 -22.90
N SER A 97 7.20 16.00 -22.81
CA SER A 97 8.00 17.09 -23.37
C SER A 97 9.32 17.33 -22.64
N GLN A 98 9.42 16.91 -21.38
CA GLN A 98 10.58 17.08 -20.50
C GLN A 98 11.55 15.88 -20.52
N LEU A 99 11.15 14.78 -21.17
CA LEU A 99 12.03 13.63 -21.35
C LEU A 99 12.98 13.87 -22.53
N PRO A 100 14.21 13.33 -22.50
CA PRO A 100 15.01 13.17 -23.71
C PRO A 100 14.31 12.18 -24.67
N ASP A 101 14.56 12.32 -25.98
CA ASP A 101 13.76 11.65 -27.02
C ASP A 101 13.80 10.10 -26.94
N ASP A 102 14.88 9.54 -26.44
CA ASP A 102 15.06 8.12 -26.16
C ASP A 102 14.18 7.63 -25.00
N GLU A 103 14.05 8.42 -23.93
CA GLU A 103 13.18 8.13 -22.80
C GLU A 103 11.68 8.34 -23.12
N LYS A 104 11.35 9.26 -24.03
CA LYS A 104 9.96 9.45 -24.52
C LYS A 104 9.41 8.19 -25.16
N VAL A 105 10.21 7.54 -26.01
CA VAL A 105 9.83 6.29 -26.70
C VAL A 105 9.60 5.18 -25.68
N ALA A 106 10.50 5.03 -24.70
CA ALA A 106 10.36 4.05 -23.63
C ALA A 106 9.11 4.29 -22.76
N TYR A 107 8.83 5.55 -22.42
CA TYR A 107 7.65 5.93 -21.63
C TYR A 107 6.34 5.59 -22.35
N VAL A 108 6.23 5.90 -23.65
CA VAL A 108 5.05 5.57 -24.47
C VAL A 108 4.88 4.05 -24.58
N LEU A 109 5.95 3.31 -24.86
CA LEU A 109 5.92 1.83 -24.96
C LEU A 109 5.48 1.17 -23.65
N ASN A 110 5.94 1.67 -22.50
CA ASN A 110 5.53 1.15 -21.20
C ASN A 110 4.05 1.46 -20.88
N LYS A 111 3.56 2.63 -21.29
CA LYS A 111 2.14 2.98 -21.14
C LYS A 111 1.23 2.10 -22.01
N ILE A 112 1.67 1.78 -23.23
CA ILE A 112 0.97 0.86 -24.14
C ILE A 112 0.94 -0.55 -23.53
N LYS A 113 2.08 -1.08 -23.05
CA LYS A 113 2.14 -2.40 -22.38
C LYS A 113 1.25 -2.49 -21.15
N ALA A 114 1.16 -1.42 -20.35
CA ALA A 114 0.28 -1.36 -19.19
C ALA A 114 -1.21 -1.26 -19.57
N GLY A 115 -1.53 -0.71 -20.75
CA GLY A 115 -2.89 -0.61 -21.28
C GLY A 115 -3.38 -1.85 -22.05
N ASP A 116 -2.48 -2.70 -22.54
CA ASP A 116 -2.82 -3.85 -23.39
C ASP A 116 -3.37 -5.06 -22.63
N GLN A 117 -3.12 -5.22 -21.32
CA GLN A 117 -3.72 -6.32 -20.56
C GLN A 117 -5.24 -6.17 -20.40
N ALA A 118 -5.77 -4.95 -20.43
CA ALA A 118 -7.22 -4.70 -20.39
C ALA A 118 -7.89 -4.83 -21.77
N LEU A 119 -7.17 -4.49 -22.86
CA LEU A 119 -7.64 -4.62 -24.24
C LEU A 119 -7.53 -6.05 -24.78
N ALA A 120 -6.52 -6.82 -24.37
CA ALA A 120 -6.38 -8.23 -24.76
C ALA A 120 -7.54 -9.10 -24.26
N ALA A 121 -8.11 -8.79 -23.09
CA ALA A 121 -9.31 -9.48 -22.57
C ALA A 121 -10.62 -9.08 -23.28
N MET A 122 -10.62 -7.99 -24.07
CA MET A 122 -11.79 -7.56 -24.85
C MET A 122 -11.77 -8.10 -26.29
N ASN A 123 -10.60 -8.44 -26.84
CA ASN A 123 -10.43 -8.87 -28.23
C ASN A 123 -10.04 -10.35 -28.37
N ASP A 124 -10.27 -11.20 -27.36
CA ASP A 124 -10.15 -12.64 -27.52
C ASP A 124 -11.28 -13.14 -28.46
N PRO A 125 -10.96 -13.65 -29.67
CA PRO A 125 -11.96 -14.14 -30.62
C PRO A 125 -12.70 -15.39 -30.12
N ASN A 126 -12.34 -15.95 -28.96
CA ASN A 126 -12.99 -17.10 -28.33
C ASN A 126 -13.97 -16.73 -27.21
N LYS A 127 -14.10 -15.44 -26.86
CA LYS A 127 -15.00 -14.96 -25.79
C LYS A 127 -16.47 -15.31 -26.02
N GLU A 128 -16.89 -15.33 -27.29
CA GLU A 128 -18.26 -15.71 -27.67
C GLU A 128 -18.48 -17.23 -27.62
N LYS A 129 -17.44 -18.05 -27.84
CA LYS A 129 -17.55 -19.51 -27.80
C LYS A 129 -17.62 -20.10 -26.40
N GLU A 130 -17.04 -19.43 -25.39
CA GLU A 130 -17.12 -19.91 -24.00
C GLU A 130 -18.40 -19.48 -23.28
N ALA A 131 -19.15 -18.52 -23.84
CA ALA A 131 -20.48 -18.14 -23.33
C ALA A 131 -21.59 -19.11 -23.77
N GLU A 132 -21.40 -19.84 -24.88
CA GLU A 132 -22.40 -20.76 -25.45
C GLU A 132 -22.22 -22.24 -25.00
N GLY A 133 -21.17 -22.58 -24.25
CA GLY A 133 -20.86 -23.95 -23.86
C GLY A 133 -21.34 -24.40 -22.47
N GLY A 134 -21.94 -23.51 -21.69
CA GLY A 134 -22.40 -23.79 -20.32
C GLY A 134 -23.87 -24.17 -20.25
N ASP A 135 -24.26 -25.32 -20.82
CA ASP A 135 -25.53 -25.96 -20.43
C ASP A 135 -25.23 -27.21 -19.59
N GLY A 136 -25.76 -27.18 -18.37
CA GLY A 136 -25.63 -28.25 -17.42
C GLY A 136 -26.48 -29.44 -17.84
N ARG A 137 -25.84 -30.60 -17.96
CA ARG A 137 -26.39 -31.91 -17.58
C ARG A 137 -25.27 -32.91 -17.39
#